data_AF-A0A671TQN9-F1
#
_entry.id   AF-A0A671TQN9-F1
#
_cell.length_a   1.000
_cell.length_b   1.000
_cell.length_c   1.000
_cell.angle_alpha   90.00
_cell.angle_beta   90.00
_cell.angle_gamma   90.00
#
_symmetry.space_group_name_H-M   'P 1'
#
loop_
_entity.id
_entity.type
_entity.pdbx_description
1 polymer ?
#
loop_
_entity_poly.entity_id
_entity_poly.type
_entity_poly.pdbx_seq_one_letter_code
_entity_poly.pdbx_strand_id
1 'polypeptide(L)'
;VAATTSCQVLPSARCLFDEPFQVKVGGLRVGQMVTVKAASTDERGVVFSSSATYRADGDGEIDLDRDPSLSGSYVGVEPMGLLWSLRTDTLHWYFFKNKVVEPMVVKLSVHEGEGEGDGRMLAEVTNERFLIGDGVSRLPIKEGNVQGVLFTPPEGPFPAVLDLCTFMSEKRASLLANKGFVVLAVEKSTLILQHFVSHRWTAVVWINGCSANVGFPLYYKKRQILSPLLYDFSKVIPTESGARIVKCCVKNPLAEENKGSLIPIQQAKAHFLFVVSEDDLNWDSKGYVDEMVQRLKHHGKDNFETVCYPGAGHLLEPPYGPYCPSTFHGLVRYPVLWGGEPRAHAVAEVHMWKKVQEFLRTHLSCEETKTKAML
;
A
#
# COMPACT_ATOMS: atom_id res chain seq x y z
N VAL A 1 -32.22 30.62 -17.18
CA VAL A 1 -32.07 29.95 -15.87
C VAL A 1 -30.60 29.64 -15.71
N ALA A 2 -29.92 30.18 -14.69
CA ALA A 2 -28.52 29.81 -14.46
C ALA A 2 -28.49 28.31 -14.17
N ALA A 3 -27.66 27.54 -14.89
CA ALA A 3 -27.50 26.13 -14.62
C ALA A 3 -27.01 25.95 -13.17
N THR A 4 -27.67 25.08 -12.41
CA THR A 4 -27.21 24.71 -11.07
C THR A 4 -25.91 23.92 -11.22
N THR A 5 -24.85 24.35 -10.55
CA THR A 5 -23.59 23.60 -10.55
C THR A 5 -23.79 22.22 -9.96
N SER A 6 -23.26 21.18 -10.61
CA SER A 6 -23.34 19.79 -10.17
C SER A 6 -21.95 19.20 -10.04
N CYS A 7 -21.75 18.34 -9.05
CA CYS A 7 -20.55 17.51 -8.89
C CYS A 7 -20.99 16.04 -8.93
N GLN A 8 -20.37 15.23 -9.78
CA GLN A 8 -20.75 13.84 -10.00
C GLN A 8 -19.54 12.92 -9.85
N VAL A 9 -19.79 11.73 -9.30
CA VAL A 9 -18.83 10.64 -9.22
C VAL A 9 -19.32 9.51 -10.12
N LEU A 10 -18.49 9.10 -11.07
CA LEU A 10 -18.79 8.08 -12.06
C LEU A 10 -17.88 6.85 -11.91
N PRO A 11 -18.38 5.65 -12.24
CA PRO A 11 -19.76 5.34 -12.66
C PRO A 11 -20.75 5.26 -11.49
N SER A 12 -20.26 5.26 -10.25
CA SER A 12 -21.06 5.07 -9.04
C SER A 12 -20.45 5.86 -7.88
N ALA A 13 -21.32 6.35 -6.98
CA ALA A 13 -20.89 6.93 -5.70
C ALA A 13 -20.23 5.90 -4.76
N ARG A 14 -20.33 4.60 -5.08
CA ARG A 14 -19.79 3.49 -4.26
C ARG A 14 -18.85 2.65 -5.12
N CYS A 15 -17.65 2.38 -4.62
CA CYS A 15 -16.64 1.54 -5.28
C CYS A 15 -15.74 0.83 -4.26
N LEU A 16 -14.87 -0.07 -4.72
CA LEU A 16 -13.83 -0.61 -3.85
C LEU A 16 -12.75 0.44 -3.55
N PHE A 17 -12.04 0.26 -2.44
CA PHE A 17 -10.96 1.14 -2.01
C PHE A 17 -9.81 1.21 -3.01
N ASP A 18 -9.55 0.11 -3.73
CA ASP A 18 -8.49 0.01 -4.73
C ASP A 18 -8.97 0.32 -6.17
N GLU A 19 -10.18 0.86 -6.33
CA GLU A 19 -10.75 1.21 -7.64
C GLU A 19 -10.78 2.73 -7.87
N PRO A 20 -10.37 3.21 -9.05
CA PRO A 20 -10.50 4.62 -9.38
C PRO A 20 -11.97 5.01 -9.57
N PHE A 21 -12.27 6.29 -9.43
CA PHE A 21 -13.53 6.89 -9.88
C PHE A 21 -13.23 8.18 -10.65
N GLN A 22 -14.18 8.59 -11.48
CA GLN A 22 -14.09 9.85 -12.20
C GLN A 22 -14.92 10.92 -11.48
N VAL A 23 -14.40 12.15 -11.42
CA VAL A 23 -15.13 13.32 -10.93
C VAL A 23 -15.42 14.26 -12.08
N LYS A 24 -16.69 14.63 -12.25
CA LYS A 24 -17.12 15.65 -13.20
C LYS A 24 -17.86 16.78 -12.50
N VAL A 25 -17.52 18.00 -12.87
CA VAL A 25 -18.23 19.21 -12.45
C VAL A 25 -18.88 19.83 -13.68
N GLY A 26 -20.15 20.19 -13.58
CA GLY A 26 -20.92 20.80 -14.67
C GLY A 26 -21.74 21.99 -14.18
N GLY A 27 -22.28 22.77 -15.11
CA GLY A 27 -23.08 23.96 -14.79
C GLY A 27 -22.25 25.13 -14.24
N LEU A 28 -21.01 25.27 -14.71
CA LEU A 28 -20.17 26.44 -14.45
C LEU A 28 -20.27 27.45 -15.60
N ARG A 29 -19.82 28.68 -15.38
CA ARG A 29 -19.59 29.63 -16.48
C ARG A 29 -18.34 29.22 -17.25
N VAL A 30 -18.31 29.47 -18.55
CA VAL A 30 -17.13 29.24 -19.40
C VAL A 30 -15.91 29.92 -18.80
N GLY A 31 -14.82 29.17 -18.63
CA GLY A 31 -13.57 29.67 -18.05
C GLY A 31 -13.63 30.01 -16.56
N GLN A 32 -14.71 29.68 -15.86
CA GLN A 32 -14.84 29.90 -14.42
C GLN A 32 -13.79 29.08 -13.66
N MET A 33 -13.15 29.74 -12.70
CA MET A 33 -12.22 29.12 -11.76
C MET A 33 -12.98 28.61 -10.54
N VAL A 34 -12.70 27.36 -10.16
CA VAL A 34 -13.25 26.72 -8.96
C VAL A 34 -12.18 25.91 -8.24
N THR A 35 -12.32 25.77 -6.93
CA THR A 35 -11.54 24.83 -6.12
C THR A 35 -12.38 23.60 -5.83
N VAL A 36 -11.89 22.42 -6.19
CA VAL A 36 -12.44 21.14 -5.75
C VAL A 36 -11.69 20.70 -4.50
N LYS A 37 -12.40 20.45 -3.41
CA LYS A 37 -11.85 19.98 -2.13
C LYS A 37 -12.28 18.54 -1.89
N ALA A 38 -11.41 17.74 -1.27
CA ALA A 38 -11.75 16.44 -0.74
C ALA A 38 -11.48 16.41 0.76
N ALA A 39 -12.34 15.74 1.52
CA ALA A 39 -12.13 15.49 2.93
C ALA A 39 -12.58 14.08 3.32
N SER A 40 -11.81 13.43 4.19
CA SER A 40 -12.15 12.14 4.79
C SER A 40 -11.67 12.10 6.24
N THR A 41 -12.43 11.44 7.10
CA THR A 41 -12.02 11.20 8.49
C THR A 41 -11.53 9.76 8.63
N ASP A 42 -10.36 9.57 9.24
CA ASP A 42 -9.85 8.23 9.53
C ASP A 42 -10.63 7.57 10.68
N GLU A 43 -10.41 6.28 10.91
CA GLU A 43 -11.13 5.54 11.96
C GLU A 43 -10.75 5.96 13.40
N ARG A 44 -9.77 6.86 13.54
CA ARG A 44 -9.34 7.45 14.81
C ARG A 44 -9.89 8.88 14.99
N GLY A 45 -10.74 9.35 14.08
CA GLY A 45 -11.40 10.65 14.17
C GLY A 45 -10.58 11.82 13.63
N VAL A 46 -9.44 11.57 12.98
CA VAL A 46 -8.61 12.63 12.40
C VAL A 46 -9.03 12.93 10.97
N VAL A 47 -9.28 14.21 10.70
CA VAL A 47 -9.66 14.70 9.36
C VAL A 47 -8.42 14.86 8.51
N PHE A 48 -8.53 14.36 7.29
CA PHE A 48 -7.61 14.58 6.19
C PHE A 48 -8.33 15.35 5.09
N SER A 49 -7.63 16.29 4.46
CA SER A 49 -8.15 17.10 3.37
C SER A 49 -7.10 17.32 2.27
N SER A 50 -7.61 17.62 1.08
CA SER A 50 -6.83 18.06 -0.07
C SER A 50 -7.66 19.04 -0.89
N SER A 51 -7.01 19.81 -1.75
CA SER A 51 -7.69 20.72 -2.66
C SER A 51 -6.95 20.87 -3.99
N ALA A 52 -7.67 21.17 -5.05
CA ALA A 52 -7.11 21.43 -6.37
C ALA A 52 -7.98 22.44 -7.11
N THR A 53 -7.34 23.41 -7.77
CA THR A 53 -8.02 24.46 -8.52
C THR A 53 -8.10 24.10 -10.00
N TYR A 54 -9.27 24.30 -10.60
CA TYR A 54 -9.57 23.96 -11.98
C TYR A 54 -10.23 25.12 -12.72
N ARG A 55 -10.15 25.06 -14.05
CA ARG A 55 -10.81 26.00 -14.96
C ARG A 55 -11.83 25.26 -15.81
N ALA A 56 -13.07 25.75 -15.82
CA ALA A 56 -14.12 25.20 -16.67
C ALA A 56 -13.80 25.40 -18.17
N ASP A 57 -14.14 24.41 -18.97
CA ASP A 57 -13.96 24.43 -20.42
C ASP A 57 -14.99 25.32 -21.16
N GLY A 58 -15.06 25.18 -22.49
CA GLY A 58 -15.99 25.91 -23.35
C GLY A 58 -17.47 25.58 -23.11
N ASP A 59 -17.76 24.44 -22.50
CA ASP A 59 -19.10 23.95 -22.19
C ASP A 59 -19.48 24.22 -20.72
N GLY A 60 -18.57 24.80 -19.93
CA GLY A 60 -18.78 25.03 -18.51
C GLY A 60 -18.63 23.75 -17.68
N GLU A 61 -17.83 22.81 -18.16
CA GLU A 61 -17.55 21.53 -17.53
C GLU A 61 -16.08 21.43 -17.08
N ILE A 62 -15.85 20.57 -16.09
CA ILE A 62 -14.53 20.14 -15.64
C ILE A 62 -14.59 18.63 -15.48
N ASP A 63 -13.65 17.94 -16.12
CA ASP A 63 -13.45 16.51 -16.02
C ASP A 63 -12.05 16.26 -15.46
N LEU A 64 -11.94 15.75 -14.23
CA LEU A 64 -10.64 15.57 -13.56
C LEU A 64 -9.72 14.56 -14.28
N ASP A 65 -10.27 13.74 -15.18
CA ASP A 65 -9.48 12.81 -16.01
C ASP A 65 -8.80 13.52 -17.19
N ARG A 66 -9.27 14.71 -17.54
CA ARG A 66 -8.84 15.47 -18.73
C ARG A 66 -8.17 16.78 -18.36
N ASP A 67 -8.77 17.50 -17.42
CA ASP A 67 -8.44 18.89 -17.12
C ASP A 67 -7.39 18.95 -16.00
N PRO A 68 -6.30 19.71 -16.17
CA PRO A 68 -5.25 19.76 -15.18
C PRO A 68 -5.65 20.58 -13.96
N SER A 69 -5.31 20.09 -12.77
CA SER A 69 -5.22 20.95 -11.58
C SER A 69 -4.17 22.03 -11.84
N LEU A 70 -4.52 23.28 -11.59
CA LEU A 70 -3.67 24.45 -11.81
C LEU A 70 -2.88 24.84 -10.55
N SER A 71 -3.40 24.49 -9.36
CA SER A 71 -2.78 24.78 -8.06
C SER A 71 -3.45 23.96 -6.95
N GLY A 72 -2.84 23.92 -5.76
CA GLY A 72 -3.39 23.24 -4.58
C GLY A 72 -2.46 22.15 -4.08
N SER A 73 -3.04 21.06 -3.58
CA SER A 73 -2.33 19.87 -3.07
C SER A 73 -1.56 19.12 -4.16
N TYR A 74 -1.91 19.30 -5.43
CA TYR A 74 -1.21 18.78 -6.60
C TYR A 74 -1.51 19.62 -7.85
N VAL A 75 -0.71 19.43 -8.90
CA VAL A 75 -0.81 20.13 -10.20
C VAL A 75 -0.72 19.11 -11.34
N GLY A 76 -1.40 19.38 -12.46
CA GLY A 76 -1.44 18.51 -13.62
C GLY A 76 -2.69 17.64 -13.68
N VAL A 77 -2.76 16.77 -14.69
CA VAL A 77 -3.87 15.83 -14.88
C VAL A 77 -3.63 14.61 -14.00
N GLU A 78 -4.27 14.60 -12.83
CA GLU A 78 -4.13 13.56 -11.81
C GLU A 78 -5.54 13.14 -11.34
N PRO A 79 -6.20 12.18 -12.02
CA PRO A 79 -7.60 11.81 -11.76
C PRO A 79 -7.90 11.50 -10.29
N MET A 80 -6.97 10.79 -9.65
CA MET A 80 -7.04 10.39 -8.23
C MET A 80 -6.21 11.30 -7.33
N GLY A 81 -5.80 12.47 -7.83
CA GLY A 81 -5.01 13.49 -7.15
C GLY A 81 -5.56 13.85 -5.79
N LEU A 82 -6.87 14.07 -5.71
CA LEU A 82 -7.55 14.43 -4.46
C LEU A 82 -7.42 13.35 -3.38
N LEU A 83 -7.32 12.06 -3.73
CA LEU A 83 -7.22 10.99 -2.73
C LEU A 83 -5.81 10.81 -2.20
N TRP A 84 -4.81 10.66 -3.07
CA TRP A 84 -3.45 10.37 -2.61
C TRP A 84 -2.79 11.59 -1.94
N SER A 85 -3.26 12.80 -2.26
CA SER A 85 -2.78 14.06 -1.66
C SER A 85 -3.54 14.49 -0.40
N LEU A 86 -4.50 13.67 0.08
CA LEU A 86 -5.12 13.88 1.38
C LEU A 86 -4.05 14.00 2.46
N ARG A 87 -4.11 15.06 3.25
CA ARG A 87 -3.17 15.32 4.35
C ARG A 87 -3.90 15.84 5.58
N THR A 88 -3.24 15.75 6.72
CA THR A 88 -3.72 16.34 7.97
C THR A 88 -2.67 17.26 8.55
N ASP A 89 -3.09 18.27 9.29
CA ASP A 89 -2.17 19.17 10.02
C ASP A 89 -1.53 18.47 11.22
N THR A 90 -2.04 17.30 11.60
CA THR A 90 -1.45 16.47 12.65
C THR A 90 -0.15 15.84 12.15
N LEU A 91 0.99 16.29 12.69
CA LEU A 91 2.30 15.76 12.33
C LEU A 91 2.40 14.25 12.57
N HIS A 92 3.07 13.56 11.64
CA HIS A 92 3.38 12.13 11.70
C HIS A 92 2.15 11.22 11.86
N TRP A 93 1.01 11.63 11.30
CA TRP A 93 -0.21 10.85 11.35
C TRP A 93 -0.40 10.02 10.08
N TYR A 94 -0.50 8.70 10.26
CA TYR A 94 -0.89 7.77 9.19
C TYR A 94 -2.42 7.71 9.06
N PHE A 95 -2.96 7.74 7.84
CA PHE A 95 -4.39 7.57 7.62
C PHE A 95 -4.84 6.15 7.98
N PHE A 96 -5.52 6.00 9.12
CA PHE A 96 -5.89 4.68 9.64
C PHE A 96 -7.25 4.21 9.13
N LYS A 97 -7.24 3.16 8.29
CA LYS A 97 -8.42 2.47 7.76
C LYS A 97 -8.22 0.96 7.82
N ASN A 98 -8.88 0.30 8.77
CA ASN A 98 -8.74 -1.14 9.00
C ASN A 98 -10.08 -1.86 9.21
N LYS A 99 -11.14 -1.18 9.65
CA LYS A 99 -12.49 -1.77 9.75
C LYS A 99 -13.04 -2.04 8.35
N VAL A 100 -13.06 -3.30 7.95
CA VAL A 100 -13.49 -3.67 6.60
C VAL A 100 -14.98 -3.52 6.31
N VAL A 101 -15.82 -3.39 7.35
CA VAL A 101 -17.28 -3.25 7.22
C VAL A 101 -17.69 -1.79 6.94
N GLU A 102 -17.02 -0.82 7.57
CA GLU A 102 -17.31 0.60 7.39
C GLU A 102 -16.52 1.12 6.16
N PRO A 103 -17.15 1.82 5.20
CA PRO A 103 -16.42 2.39 4.08
C PRO A 103 -15.54 3.58 4.52
N MET A 104 -14.50 3.88 3.74
CA MET A 104 -13.91 5.22 3.77
C MET A 104 -14.87 6.18 3.05
N VAL A 105 -15.27 7.25 3.71
CA VAL A 105 -16.20 8.24 3.16
C VAL A 105 -15.42 9.46 2.73
N VAL A 106 -15.40 9.73 1.42
CA VAL A 106 -14.74 10.89 0.82
C VAL A 106 -15.80 11.90 0.42
N LYS A 107 -15.80 13.06 1.09
CA LYS A 107 -16.64 14.19 0.72
C LYS A 107 -15.90 15.05 -0.28
N LEU A 108 -16.51 15.24 -1.45
CA LEU A 108 -16.01 16.09 -2.51
C LEU A 108 -16.90 17.34 -2.59
N SER A 109 -16.31 18.52 -2.58
CA SER A 109 -17.04 19.78 -2.69
C SER A 109 -16.40 20.73 -3.69
N VAL A 110 -17.23 21.50 -4.38
CA VAL A 110 -16.82 22.50 -5.37
C VAL A 110 -17.07 23.88 -4.78
N HIS A 111 -16.06 24.76 -4.80
CA HIS A 111 -16.11 26.09 -4.21
C HIS A 111 -15.77 27.17 -5.25
N GLU A 112 -16.39 28.34 -5.13
CA GLU A 112 -16.04 29.51 -5.95
C GLU A 112 -14.64 30.04 -5.62
N GLY A 113 -13.91 30.47 -6.66
CA GLY A 113 -12.63 31.16 -6.52
C GLY A 113 -11.41 30.24 -6.59
N GLU A 114 -10.25 30.81 -6.28
CA GLU A 114 -8.96 30.12 -6.28
C GLU A 114 -8.43 30.02 -4.84
N GLY A 115 -7.84 28.87 -4.50
CA GLY A 115 -7.13 28.66 -3.24
C GLY A 115 -7.92 27.93 -2.14
N GLU A 116 -7.30 27.82 -0.96
CA GLU A 116 -7.81 27.05 0.19
C GLU A 116 -8.93 27.74 0.98
N GLY A 117 -9.28 28.99 0.65
CA GLY A 117 -10.27 29.79 1.37
C GLY A 117 -11.71 29.27 1.34
N ASP A 118 -12.58 29.87 2.15
CA ASP A 118 -14.01 29.54 2.28
C ASP A 118 -14.87 30.18 1.18
N GLY A 119 -14.46 29.99 -0.07
CA GLY A 119 -15.31 30.29 -1.21
C GLY A 119 -16.67 29.61 -1.06
N ARG A 120 -17.74 30.26 -1.52
CA ARG A 120 -19.10 29.71 -1.45
C ARG A 120 -19.12 28.33 -2.08
N MET A 121 -19.65 27.35 -1.35
CA MET A 121 -19.84 25.99 -1.88
C MET A 121 -20.94 26.00 -2.95
N LEU A 122 -20.62 25.44 -4.11
CA LEU A 122 -21.47 25.35 -5.30
C LEU A 122 -22.17 24.00 -5.40
N ALA A 123 -21.46 22.92 -5.07
CA ALA A 123 -21.96 21.55 -5.13
C ALA A 123 -21.16 20.66 -4.18
N GLU A 124 -21.78 19.56 -3.74
CA GLU A 124 -21.10 18.49 -3.02
C GLU A 124 -21.55 17.12 -3.53
N VAL A 125 -20.69 16.13 -3.35
CA VAL A 125 -21.00 14.72 -3.59
C VAL A 125 -20.14 13.87 -2.65
N THR A 126 -20.63 12.69 -2.31
CA THR A 126 -19.91 11.74 -1.44
C THR A 126 -19.55 10.49 -2.23
N ASN A 127 -18.32 10.01 -2.06
CA ASN A 127 -17.87 8.71 -2.53
C ASN A 127 -17.63 7.78 -1.32
N GLU A 128 -18.19 6.58 -1.37
CA GLU A 128 -17.98 5.53 -0.37
C GLU A 128 -17.05 4.44 -0.93
N ARG A 129 -15.95 4.19 -0.23
CA ARG A 129 -14.89 3.26 -0.66
C ARG A 129 -14.82 2.06 0.27
N PHE A 130 -15.22 0.89 -0.22
CA PHE A 130 -15.33 -0.35 0.56
C PHE A 130 -14.06 -1.20 0.48
N LEU A 131 -13.69 -1.85 1.58
CA LEU A 131 -12.59 -2.83 1.59
C LEU A 131 -13.04 -4.24 1.16
N ILE A 132 -14.32 -4.54 1.34
CA ILE A 132 -14.96 -5.81 0.99
C ILE A 132 -16.07 -5.51 -0.02
N GLY A 133 -16.02 -6.20 -1.17
CA GLY A 133 -17.07 -6.20 -2.17
C GLY A 133 -18.14 -7.25 -1.90
N ASP A 134 -19.18 -7.24 -2.73
CA ASP A 134 -20.32 -8.13 -2.57
C ASP A 134 -19.90 -9.61 -2.59
N GLY A 135 -20.36 -10.36 -1.59
CA GLY A 135 -20.12 -11.81 -1.48
C GLY A 135 -18.79 -12.23 -0.86
N VAL A 136 -17.84 -11.31 -0.64
CA VAL A 136 -16.61 -11.63 0.11
C VAL A 136 -16.94 -11.76 1.60
N SER A 137 -16.60 -12.92 2.17
CA SER A 137 -16.78 -13.21 3.59
C SER A 137 -15.54 -12.86 4.40
N ARG A 138 -15.75 -12.47 5.66
CA ARG A 138 -14.72 -12.19 6.65
C ARG A 138 -14.94 -13.09 7.86
N LEU A 139 -13.96 -13.91 8.20
CA LEU A 139 -14.00 -14.81 9.35
C LEU A 139 -12.76 -14.61 10.23
N PRO A 140 -12.88 -14.00 11.41
CA PRO A 140 -11.82 -14.03 12.42
C PRO A 140 -11.52 -15.49 12.81
N ILE A 141 -10.25 -15.88 12.79
CA ILE A 141 -9.82 -17.22 13.16
C ILE A 141 -8.97 -17.19 14.42
N LYS A 142 -9.15 -18.23 15.24
CA LYS A 142 -8.31 -18.53 16.40
C LYS A 142 -8.16 -20.04 16.51
N GLU A 143 -7.10 -20.57 15.92
CA GLU A 143 -6.81 -22.01 15.90
C GLU A 143 -5.43 -22.26 16.50
N GLY A 144 -5.40 -22.87 17.69
CA GLY A 144 -4.16 -23.05 18.44
C GLY A 144 -3.45 -21.72 18.70
N ASN A 145 -2.23 -21.58 18.19
CA ASN A 145 -1.41 -20.36 18.30
C ASN A 145 -1.56 -19.41 17.10
N VAL A 146 -2.43 -19.74 16.14
CA VAL A 146 -2.69 -18.89 14.96
C VAL A 146 -3.90 -18.02 15.25
N GLN A 147 -3.69 -16.71 15.20
CA GLN A 147 -4.73 -15.70 15.25
C GLN A 147 -4.64 -14.84 14.01
N GLY A 148 -5.78 -14.62 13.36
CA GLY A 148 -5.84 -13.87 12.10
C GLY A 148 -7.26 -13.68 11.63
N VAL A 149 -7.40 -13.23 10.39
CA VAL A 149 -8.70 -13.05 9.72
C VAL A 149 -8.62 -13.65 8.33
N LEU A 150 -9.52 -14.58 8.05
CA LEU A 150 -9.68 -15.23 6.77
C LEU A 150 -10.70 -14.46 5.93
N PHE A 151 -10.30 -14.08 4.72
CA PHE A 151 -11.17 -13.49 3.71
C PHE A 151 -11.39 -14.50 2.59
N THR A 152 -12.65 -14.79 2.27
CA THR A 152 -13.01 -15.78 1.25
C THR A 152 -13.91 -15.15 0.20
N PRO A 153 -13.57 -15.22 -1.10
CA PRO A 153 -14.46 -14.75 -2.15
C PRO A 153 -15.73 -15.62 -2.27
N PRO A 154 -16.76 -15.18 -3.03
CA PRO A 154 -18.07 -15.85 -3.05
C PRO A 154 -18.10 -17.23 -3.74
N GLU A 155 -17.38 -17.43 -4.85
CA GLU A 155 -17.44 -18.67 -5.67
C GLU A 155 -16.07 -19.33 -5.89
N GLY A 156 -15.84 -20.53 -5.34
CA GLY A 156 -14.54 -21.22 -5.37
C GLY A 156 -14.42 -22.39 -6.37
N PRO A 157 -13.27 -23.08 -6.43
CA PRO A 157 -12.09 -22.99 -5.55
C PRO A 157 -11.16 -21.80 -5.84
N PHE A 158 -10.38 -21.38 -4.83
CA PHE A 158 -9.52 -20.18 -4.90
C PHE A 158 -8.03 -20.49 -4.66
N PRO A 159 -7.11 -19.78 -5.34
CA PRO A 159 -5.72 -19.70 -4.90
C PRO A 159 -5.63 -19.08 -3.50
N ALA A 160 -4.79 -19.66 -2.64
CA ALA A 160 -4.62 -19.24 -1.25
C ALA A 160 -3.39 -18.36 -1.04
N VAL A 161 -3.56 -17.26 -0.30
CA VAL A 161 -2.50 -16.31 0.05
C VAL A 161 -2.43 -16.16 1.57
N LEU A 162 -1.23 -16.22 2.12
CA LEU A 162 -0.96 -15.81 3.50
C LEU A 162 -0.43 -14.37 3.48
N ASP A 163 -1.21 -13.43 4.00
CA ASP A 163 -0.83 -12.03 4.09
C ASP A 163 -0.11 -11.74 5.42
N LEU A 164 1.11 -11.24 5.30
CA LEU A 164 2.04 -11.03 6.41
C LEU A 164 2.38 -9.55 6.51
N CYS A 165 1.82 -8.87 7.50
CA CYS A 165 2.12 -7.47 7.81
C CYS A 165 2.80 -7.35 9.18
N THR A 166 3.71 -6.39 9.32
CA THR A 166 4.38 -6.08 10.59
C THR A 166 3.38 -5.76 11.71
N PHE A 167 2.25 -5.17 11.36
CA PHE A 167 1.08 -5.00 12.22
C PHE A 167 -0.14 -5.61 11.52
N MET A 168 -1.08 -6.15 12.29
CA MET A 168 -2.30 -6.72 11.71
C MET A 168 -3.06 -5.64 10.93
N SER A 169 -3.18 -5.82 9.62
CA SER A 169 -4.06 -5.03 8.76
C SER A 169 -4.90 -5.96 7.92
N GLU A 170 -6.19 -5.66 7.85
CA GLU A 170 -7.15 -6.40 7.04
C GLU A 170 -7.27 -5.81 5.63
N LYS A 171 -6.73 -4.61 5.40
CA LYS A 171 -6.89 -3.83 4.16
C LYS A 171 -6.40 -4.60 2.93
N ARG A 172 -5.15 -5.05 2.93
CA ARG A 172 -4.55 -5.76 1.80
C ARG A 172 -5.22 -7.12 1.55
N ALA A 173 -5.47 -7.88 2.62
CA ALA A 173 -6.09 -9.19 2.52
C ALA A 173 -7.54 -9.15 2.01
N SER A 174 -8.36 -8.23 2.53
CA SER A 174 -9.73 -8.03 2.05
C SER A 174 -9.78 -7.59 0.59
N LEU A 175 -8.89 -6.67 0.19
CA LEU A 175 -8.81 -6.21 -1.20
C LEU A 175 -8.35 -7.30 -2.16
N LEU A 176 -7.38 -8.14 -1.77
CA LEU A 176 -7.00 -9.32 -2.56
C LEU A 176 -8.16 -10.33 -2.67
N ALA A 177 -8.98 -10.49 -1.63
CA ALA A 177 -10.13 -11.39 -1.70
C ALA A 177 -11.17 -10.94 -2.73
N ASN A 178 -11.36 -9.64 -2.92
CA ASN A 178 -12.18 -9.11 -4.02
C ASN A 178 -11.64 -9.50 -5.41
N LYS A 179 -10.38 -9.94 -5.51
CA LYS A 179 -9.71 -10.32 -6.77
C LYS A 179 -9.63 -11.84 -6.98
N GLY A 180 -10.35 -12.62 -6.17
CA GLY A 180 -10.50 -14.07 -6.33
C GLY A 180 -9.49 -14.92 -5.54
N PHE A 181 -8.82 -14.35 -4.54
CA PHE A 181 -7.90 -15.08 -3.67
C PHE A 181 -8.55 -15.39 -2.32
N VAL A 182 -8.38 -16.58 -1.78
CA VAL A 182 -8.64 -16.79 -0.34
C VAL A 182 -7.42 -16.29 0.43
N VAL A 183 -7.61 -15.34 1.34
CA VAL A 183 -6.50 -14.65 1.99
C VAL A 183 -6.60 -14.74 3.49
N LEU A 184 -5.58 -15.30 4.13
CA LEU A 184 -5.45 -15.30 5.57
C LEU A 184 -4.49 -14.18 5.99
N ALA A 185 -5.02 -13.14 6.64
CA ALA A 185 -4.21 -12.10 7.27
C ALA A 185 -3.80 -12.54 8.67
N VAL A 186 -2.50 -12.49 8.97
CA VAL A 186 -1.98 -12.77 10.31
C VAL A 186 -0.93 -11.75 10.71
N GLU A 187 -0.76 -11.57 12.01
CA GLU A 187 0.30 -10.72 12.54
C GLU A 187 1.67 -11.41 12.39
N LYS A 188 2.66 -10.66 11.92
CA LYS A 188 4.06 -11.10 11.70
C LYS A 188 4.71 -11.82 12.89
N SER A 189 4.23 -11.60 14.11
CA SER A 189 4.77 -12.21 15.32
C SER A 189 4.65 -13.75 15.38
N THR A 190 3.79 -14.37 14.57
CA THR A 190 3.54 -15.83 14.65
C THR A 190 4.25 -16.69 13.60
N LEU A 191 4.59 -16.19 12.40
CA LEU A 191 4.89 -17.09 11.27
C LEU A 191 6.17 -16.83 10.46
N ILE A 192 6.81 -15.66 10.54
CA ILE A 192 7.53 -15.13 9.37
C ILE A 192 8.76 -15.89 8.91
N LEU A 193 9.43 -16.75 9.66
CA LEU A 193 10.64 -17.41 9.12
C LEU A 193 10.73 -18.91 9.36
N GLN A 194 9.70 -19.52 9.95
CA GLN A 194 9.64 -20.98 10.06
C GLN A 194 9.56 -21.64 8.67
N HIS A 195 9.13 -20.90 7.63
CA HIS A 195 8.67 -21.48 6.37
C HIS A 195 9.29 -20.93 5.07
N PHE A 196 10.10 -19.86 5.05
CA PHE A 196 10.75 -19.42 3.78
C PHE A 196 11.65 -20.51 3.16
N VAL A 197 12.12 -21.44 3.99
CA VAL A 197 12.93 -22.61 3.60
C VAL A 197 12.09 -23.89 3.47
N SER A 198 10.80 -23.83 3.84
CA SER A 198 9.91 -24.97 3.66
C SER A 198 9.57 -25.10 2.17
N HIS A 199 9.60 -26.33 1.67
CA HIS A 199 9.30 -26.67 0.28
C HIS A 199 7.81 -26.50 -0.09
N ARG A 200 7.05 -25.71 0.67
CA ARG A 200 5.58 -25.65 0.62
C ARG A 200 5.02 -24.37 -0.01
N TRP A 201 5.83 -23.32 -0.19
CA TRP A 201 5.38 -22.11 -0.89
C TRP A 201 5.61 -22.24 -2.38
N THR A 202 4.57 -21.94 -3.15
CA THR A 202 4.66 -21.87 -4.61
C THR A 202 5.18 -20.50 -5.06
N ALA A 203 4.76 -19.42 -4.40
CA ALA A 203 5.09 -18.05 -4.77
C ALA A 203 5.23 -17.15 -3.53
N VAL A 204 6.10 -16.12 -3.62
CA VAL A 204 6.36 -15.14 -2.56
C VAL A 204 6.43 -13.74 -3.17
N VAL A 205 5.63 -12.82 -2.65
CA VAL A 205 5.72 -11.39 -2.94
C VAL A 205 6.48 -10.71 -1.78
N TRP A 206 7.54 -9.99 -2.11
CA TRP A 206 8.49 -9.43 -1.15
C TRP A 206 8.57 -7.91 -1.33
N ILE A 207 7.78 -7.17 -0.55
CA ILE A 207 7.68 -5.70 -0.62
C ILE A 207 8.57 -5.09 0.44
N ASN A 208 9.62 -4.36 0.01
CA ASN A 208 10.53 -3.61 0.88
C ASN A 208 11.06 -4.40 2.10
N GLY A 209 11.27 -5.72 1.95
CA GLY A 209 11.73 -6.57 3.04
C GLY A 209 13.25 -6.68 3.11
N CYS A 210 13.77 -6.99 4.31
CA CYS A 210 15.20 -7.13 4.57
C CYS A 210 15.73 -8.53 4.20
N SER A 211 16.95 -8.63 3.65
CA SER A 211 17.59 -9.91 3.31
C SER A 211 18.04 -10.74 4.54
N ALA A 212 17.78 -10.23 5.74
CA ALA A 212 18.17 -10.81 7.03
C ALA A 212 17.04 -10.74 8.06
N ASN A 213 17.15 -11.59 9.09
CA ASN A 213 16.27 -11.60 10.24
C ASN A 213 16.63 -10.48 11.22
N VAL A 214 15.73 -9.51 11.43
CA VAL A 214 16.03 -8.28 12.18
C VAL A 214 15.38 -8.30 13.57
N GLY A 215 16.10 -7.81 14.58
CA GLY A 215 15.57 -7.52 15.92
C GLY A 215 15.63 -8.69 16.90
N PHE A 216 15.06 -9.85 16.56
CA PHE A 216 14.93 -10.98 17.48
C PHE A 216 15.49 -12.29 16.90
N PRO A 217 16.14 -13.15 17.71
CA PRO A 217 16.58 -14.47 17.25
C PRO A 217 15.37 -15.30 16.83
N LEU A 218 15.56 -16.08 15.77
CA LEU A 218 14.53 -16.95 15.24
C LEU A 218 14.80 -18.41 15.61
N TYR A 219 13.79 -19.09 16.14
CA TYR A 219 13.87 -20.49 16.54
C TYR A 219 12.90 -21.38 15.76
N TYR A 220 13.32 -22.62 15.50
CA TYR A 220 12.48 -23.72 15.04
C TYR A 220 12.77 -24.97 15.86
N LYS A 221 11.73 -25.61 16.43
CA LYS A 221 11.87 -26.78 17.32
C LYS A 221 12.96 -26.59 18.38
N LYS A 222 12.97 -25.44 19.06
CA LYS A 222 13.95 -25.00 20.07
C LYS A 222 15.39 -24.77 19.57
N ARG A 223 15.67 -24.95 18.27
CA ARG A 223 16.96 -24.64 17.65
C ARG A 223 16.90 -23.25 17.03
N GLN A 224 17.88 -22.40 17.34
CA GLN A 224 18.03 -21.13 16.64
C GLN A 224 18.40 -21.42 15.18
N ILE A 225 17.60 -20.87 14.25
CA ILE A 225 17.81 -21.01 12.81
C ILE A 225 18.32 -19.73 12.16
N LEU A 226 18.02 -18.55 12.73
CA LEU A 226 18.64 -17.28 12.33
C LEU A 226 18.97 -16.42 13.55
N SER A 227 20.16 -15.83 13.55
CA SER A 227 20.56 -14.81 14.52
C SER A 227 19.83 -13.48 14.27
N PRO A 228 19.67 -12.62 15.28
CA PRO A 228 19.12 -11.29 15.08
C PRO A 228 20.17 -10.38 14.46
N LEU A 229 19.80 -9.69 13.38
CA LEU A 229 20.46 -8.49 12.93
C LEU A 229 20.02 -7.33 13.83
N LEU A 230 20.97 -6.76 14.55
CA LEU A 230 20.69 -5.71 15.54
C LEU A 230 20.73 -4.32 14.91
N TYR A 231 20.13 -3.38 15.62
CA TYR A 231 20.19 -1.96 15.29
C TYR A 231 21.39 -1.28 15.96
N ASP A 232 21.93 -0.27 15.30
CA ASP A 232 22.86 0.72 15.83
C ASP A 232 22.17 2.08 15.86
N PHE A 233 21.54 2.38 17.00
CA PHE A 233 20.78 3.62 17.17
C PHE A 233 21.65 4.88 17.26
N SER A 234 22.98 4.76 17.34
CA SER A 234 23.87 5.92 17.23
C SER A 234 23.86 6.55 15.84
N LYS A 235 23.37 5.81 14.83
CA LYS A 235 23.28 6.23 13.42
C LYS A 235 21.92 6.82 13.03
N VAL A 236 21.03 7.03 14.00
CA VAL A 236 19.74 7.69 13.76
C VAL A 236 19.99 9.15 13.38
N ILE A 237 19.38 9.61 12.29
CA ILE A 237 19.53 11.00 11.83
C ILE A 237 18.27 11.79 12.22
N PRO A 238 18.37 12.84 13.06
CA PRO A 238 17.26 13.71 13.36
C PRO A 238 16.91 14.60 12.16
N THR A 239 15.66 15.05 12.08
CA THR A 239 15.20 15.98 11.02
C THR A 239 14.48 17.17 11.65
N GLU A 240 14.34 18.27 10.90
CA GLU A 240 13.61 19.47 11.35
C GLU A 240 12.14 19.19 11.65
N SER A 241 11.55 18.17 11.02
CA SER A 241 10.16 17.77 11.25
C SER A 241 9.89 17.14 12.62
N GLY A 242 10.94 16.76 13.37
CA GLY A 242 10.84 15.97 14.60
C GLY A 242 10.83 14.45 14.37
N ALA A 243 10.58 13.98 13.14
CA ALA A 243 10.81 12.59 12.76
C ALA A 243 12.31 12.29 12.56
N ARG A 244 12.65 11.01 12.49
CA ARG A 244 14.03 10.53 12.33
C ARG A 244 14.18 9.63 11.12
N ILE A 245 15.36 9.64 10.49
CA ILE A 245 15.72 8.67 9.45
C ILE A 245 16.42 7.50 10.13
N VAL A 246 15.87 6.30 9.95
CA VAL A 246 16.35 5.07 10.59
C VAL A 246 17.02 4.10 9.59
N LYS A 247 17.08 4.46 8.31
CA LYS A 247 17.76 3.70 7.24
C LYS A 247 19.14 3.17 7.65
N CYS A 248 19.93 4.02 8.29
CA CYS A 248 21.32 3.73 8.67
C CYS A 248 21.45 2.92 9.97
N CYS A 249 20.34 2.61 10.66
CA CYS A 249 20.37 1.92 11.95
C CYS A 249 20.51 0.42 11.80
N VAL A 250 20.05 -0.19 10.71
CA VAL A 250 20.18 -1.64 10.54
C VAL A 250 21.64 -1.97 10.23
N LYS A 251 22.26 -2.86 11.04
CA LYS A 251 23.65 -3.28 10.78
C LYS A 251 23.77 -3.98 9.43
N ASN A 252 24.97 -3.97 8.85
CA ASN A 252 25.22 -4.63 7.58
C ASN A 252 25.03 -6.16 7.72
N PRO A 253 24.04 -6.77 7.04
CA PRO A 253 23.80 -8.22 7.12
C PRO A 253 24.93 -9.07 6.51
N LEU A 254 25.77 -8.47 5.65
CA LEU A 254 26.87 -9.17 4.96
C LEU A 254 28.19 -9.17 5.76
N ALA A 255 28.27 -8.40 6.85
CA ALA A 255 29.43 -8.45 7.73
C ALA A 255 29.56 -9.85 8.36
N GLU A 256 30.80 -10.34 8.53
CA GLU A 256 31.07 -11.72 8.99
C GLU A 256 30.31 -12.06 10.28
N GLU A 257 30.27 -11.13 11.24
CA GLU A 257 29.57 -11.28 12.51
C GLU A 257 28.04 -11.39 12.38
N ASN A 258 27.47 -10.92 11.27
CA ASN A 258 26.03 -10.87 11.05
C ASN A 258 25.53 -11.94 10.06
N LYS A 259 26.42 -12.71 9.41
CA LYS A 259 26.03 -13.73 8.41
C LYS A 259 25.00 -14.74 8.91
N GLY A 260 24.99 -15.03 10.21
CA GLY A 260 23.99 -15.91 10.83
C GLY A 260 22.55 -15.38 10.80
N SER A 261 22.34 -14.11 10.44
CA SER A 261 21.02 -13.49 10.27
C SER A 261 20.46 -13.60 8.84
N LEU A 262 21.30 -13.93 7.84
CA LEU A 262 20.91 -13.94 6.43
C LEU A 262 19.83 -14.99 6.14
N ILE A 263 18.77 -14.57 5.46
CA ILE A 263 17.70 -15.46 5.02
C ILE A 263 18.23 -16.34 3.88
N PRO A 264 18.15 -17.68 3.98
CA PRO A 264 18.75 -18.59 3.00
C PRO A 264 17.83 -18.80 1.78
N ILE A 265 17.51 -17.72 1.08
CA ILE A 265 16.57 -17.70 -0.05
C ILE A 265 16.92 -18.66 -1.19
N GLN A 266 18.20 -18.98 -1.37
CA GLN A 266 18.67 -19.91 -2.39
C GLN A 266 18.14 -21.34 -2.17
N GLN A 267 17.74 -21.68 -0.95
CA GLN A 267 17.14 -22.96 -0.61
C GLN A 267 15.64 -23.02 -0.95
N ALA A 268 14.99 -21.88 -1.19
CA ALA A 268 13.58 -21.82 -1.51
C ALA A 268 13.31 -22.31 -2.95
N LYS A 269 12.19 -23.01 -3.14
CA LYS A 269 11.69 -23.42 -4.47
C LYS A 269 10.61 -22.49 -5.02
N ALA A 270 10.12 -21.56 -4.19
CA ALA A 270 9.06 -20.63 -4.56
C ALA A 270 9.53 -19.66 -5.65
N HIS A 271 8.61 -19.22 -6.50
CA HIS A 271 8.81 -18.05 -7.34
C HIS A 271 8.83 -16.78 -6.48
N PHE A 272 9.66 -15.80 -6.82
CA PHE A 272 9.74 -14.52 -6.09
C PHE A 272 9.33 -13.33 -6.95
N LEU A 273 8.52 -12.43 -6.40
CA LEU A 273 8.38 -11.06 -6.88
C LEU A 273 8.99 -10.12 -5.84
N PHE A 274 10.13 -9.52 -6.16
CA PHE A 274 10.72 -8.47 -5.35
C PHE A 274 10.17 -7.11 -5.76
N VAL A 275 9.60 -6.39 -4.81
CA VAL A 275 9.12 -5.02 -4.98
C VAL A 275 9.98 -4.10 -4.14
N VAL A 276 10.59 -3.12 -4.79
CA VAL A 276 11.60 -2.24 -4.19
C VAL A 276 11.22 -0.78 -4.36
N SER A 277 11.16 -0.07 -3.24
CA SER A 277 11.15 1.38 -3.15
C SER A 277 12.58 1.90 -3.07
N GLU A 278 13.01 2.74 -4.02
CA GLU A 278 14.39 3.23 -4.06
C GLU A 278 14.65 4.38 -3.06
N ASP A 279 13.60 5.11 -2.68
CA ASP A 279 13.65 6.15 -1.64
C ASP A 279 13.15 5.64 -0.28
N ASP A 280 13.34 4.35 0.00
CA ASP A 280 13.07 3.77 1.32
C ASP A 280 14.00 4.36 2.39
N LEU A 281 13.41 5.06 3.37
CA LEU A 281 14.11 5.67 4.52
C LEU A 281 14.03 4.84 5.81
N ASN A 282 13.36 3.69 5.78
CA ASN A 282 13.34 2.74 6.90
C ASN A 282 14.59 1.84 6.90
N TRP A 283 14.98 1.33 5.73
CA TRP A 283 16.22 0.56 5.52
C TRP A 283 16.59 0.45 4.03
N ASP A 284 17.74 -0.16 3.71
CA ASP A 284 18.21 -0.29 2.33
C ASP A 284 17.56 -1.46 1.56
N SER A 285 16.27 -1.33 1.26
CA SER A 285 15.51 -2.33 0.50
C SER A 285 16.15 -2.69 -0.84
N LYS A 286 16.73 -1.71 -1.55
CA LYS A 286 17.41 -1.93 -2.83
C LYS A 286 18.69 -2.76 -2.66
N GLY A 287 19.57 -2.38 -1.73
CA GLY A 287 20.78 -3.14 -1.45
C GLY A 287 20.48 -4.58 -1.01
N TYR A 288 19.43 -4.78 -0.20
CA TYR A 288 19.00 -6.12 0.20
C TYR A 288 18.52 -6.96 -0.97
N VAL A 289 17.69 -6.42 -1.85
CA VAL A 289 17.17 -7.17 -3.00
C VAL A 289 18.27 -7.46 -4.02
N ASP A 290 19.16 -6.51 -4.30
CA ASP A 290 20.29 -6.74 -5.23
C ASP A 290 21.17 -7.90 -4.77
N GLU A 291 21.49 -7.93 -3.47
CA GLU A 291 22.26 -8.99 -2.84
C GLU A 291 21.53 -10.34 -2.90
N MET A 292 20.24 -10.35 -2.61
CA MET A 292 19.40 -11.54 -2.71
C MET A 292 19.34 -12.08 -4.15
N VAL A 293 19.16 -11.20 -5.14
CA VAL A 293 19.14 -11.54 -6.57
C VAL A 293 20.49 -12.12 -7.00
N GLN A 294 21.60 -11.53 -6.56
CA GLN A 294 22.93 -12.07 -6.83
C GLN A 294 23.12 -13.47 -6.23
N ARG A 295 22.69 -13.68 -4.97
CA ARG A 295 22.72 -15.01 -4.33
C ARG A 295 21.89 -16.05 -5.09
N LEU A 296 20.69 -15.69 -5.54
CA LEU A 296 19.83 -16.56 -6.35
C LEU A 296 20.51 -16.94 -7.67
N LYS A 297 21.00 -15.95 -8.43
CA LYS A 297 21.71 -16.18 -9.70
C LYS A 297 22.95 -17.05 -9.52
N HIS A 298 23.74 -16.82 -8.47
CA HIS A 298 24.92 -17.64 -8.17
C HIS A 298 24.58 -19.12 -7.93
N HIS A 299 23.37 -19.42 -7.44
CA HIS A 299 22.88 -20.78 -7.26
C HIS A 299 22.05 -21.29 -8.45
N GLY A 300 22.16 -20.65 -9.61
CA GLY A 300 21.46 -21.07 -10.84
C GLY A 300 19.94 -20.90 -10.80
N LYS A 301 19.43 -20.01 -9.95
CA LYS A 301 17.99 -19.70 -9.85
C LYS A 301 17.63 -18.57 -10.80
N ASP A 302 16.49 -18.71 -11.47
CA ASP A 302 15.89 -17.72 -12.39
C ASP A 302 14.40 -17.49 -12.08
N ASN A 303 13.86 -18.15 -11.07
CA ASN A 303 12.46 -18.11 -10.67
C ASN A 303 12.13 -16.85 -9.85
N PHE A 304 12.52 -15.67 -10.33
CA PHE A 304 12.21 -14.41 -9.68
C PHE A 304 12.06 -13.24 -10.67
N GLU A 305 11.30 -12.24 -10.25
CA GLU A 305 11.14 -10.95 -10.91
C GLU A 305 11.47 -9.82 -9.92
N THR A 306 11.92 -8.68 -10.43
CA THR A 306 12.17 -7.48 -9.61
C THR A 306 11.52 -6.28 -10.26
N VAL A 307 10.78 -5.50 -9.47
CA VAL A 307 10.26 -4.20 -9.86
C VAL A 307 10.76 -3.15 -8.88
N CYS A 308 11.39 -2.10 -9.43
CA CYS A 308 11.93 -0.99 -8.67
C CYS A 308 11.13 0.28 -8.97
N TYR A 309 10.82 1.05 -7.94
CA TYR A 309 10.09 2.31 -8.05
C TYR A 309 10.97 3.48 -7.56
N PRO A 310 11.56 4.23 -8.50
CA PRO A 310 12.22 5.49 -8.18
C PRO A 310 11.25 6.46 -7.51
N GLY A 311 11.65 7.07 -6.40
CA GLY A 311 10.81 8.02 -5.68
C GLY A 311 9.64 7.41 -4.89
N ALA A 312 9.54 6.08 -4.78
CA ALA A 312 8.66 5.45 -3.80
C ALA A 312 9.36 5.27 -2.46
N GLY A 313 8.59 5.30 -1.38
CA GLY A 313 9.04 5.13 0.00
C GLY A 313 8.66 3.76 0.58
N HIS A 314 8.97 3.53 1.85
CA HIS A 314 8.84 2.23 2.49
C HIS A 314 7.40 1.67 2.51
N LEU A 315 6.40 2.52 2.77
CA LEU A 315 5.00 2.13 3.00
C LEU A 315 4.21 1.99 1.70
N LEU A 316 4.57 1.02 0.85
CA LEU A 316 3.75 0.68 -0.33
C LEU A 316 2.48 -0.08 0.10
N GLU A 317 1.33 0.56 -0.05
CA GLU A 317 0.01 0.03 0.33
C GLU A 317 -0.84 -0.29 -0.92
N PRO A 318 -2.02 -0.92 -0.74
CA PRO A 318 -3.02 -0.94 -1.80
C PRO A 318 -3.39 0.49 -2.25
N PRO A 319 -3.69 0.70 -3.54
CA PRO A 319 -3.75 2.04 -4.14
C PRO A 319 -4.82 2.96 -3.55
N TYR A 320 -4.65 4.25 -3.85
CA TYR A 320 -5.62 5.32 -3.59
C TYR A 320 -5.89 5.62 -2.11
N GLY A 321 -4.98 5.20 -1.23
CA GLY A 321 -4.86 5.74 0.12
C GLY A 321 -4.06 7.06 0.13
N PRO A 322 -4.17 7.85 1.19
CA PRO A 322 -3.33 9.03 1.37
C PRO A 322 -1.85 8.67 1.54
N TYR A 323 -0.96 9.39 0.85
CA TYR A 323 0.48 9.24 1.02
C TYR A 323 0.92 9.61 2.46
N CYS A 324 1.77 8.79 3.07
CA CYS A 324 2.26 9.01 4.43
C CYS A 324 3.80 9.16 4.46
N PRO A 325 4.32 10.40 4.57
CA PRO A 325 5.78 10.63 4.61
C PRO A 325 6.41 10.17 5.92
N SER A 326 5.64 10.15 7.01
CA SER A 326 6.14 9.83 8.34
C SER A 326 5.03 9.38 9.29
N THR A 327 5.34 8.43 10.17
CA THR A 327 4.47 8.03 11.28
C THR A 327 5.27 7.41 12.43
N PHE A 328 4.61 7.20 13.56
CA PHE A 328 5.19 6.52 14.70
C PHE A 328 5.59 5.08 14.35
N HIS A 329 6.86 4.74 14.55
CA HIS A 329 7.35 3.39 14.31
C HIS A 329 7.31 2.55 15.60
N GLY A 330 6.47 1.51 15.64
CA GLY A 330 6.21 0.72 16.86
C GLY A 330 7.45 0.08 17.50
N LEU A 331 8.42 -0.39 16.70
CA LEU A 331 9.66 -0.99 17.22
C LEU A 331 10.62 0.02 17.85
N VAL A 332 10.95 1.13 17.16
CA VAL A 332 11.91 2.12 17.65
C VAL A 332 11.28 3.18 18.57
N ARG A 333 9.94 3.24 18.63
CA ARG A 333 9.13 4.05 19.55
C ARG A 333 9.22 5.57 19.38
N TYR A 334 9.45 6.04 18.15
CA TYR A 334 9.37 7.46 17.78
C TYR A 334 8.94 7.61 16.32
N PRO A 335 8.51 8.81 15.87
CA PRO A 335 8.22 9.07 14.46
C PRO A 335 9.43 8.92 13.57
N VAL A 336 9.25 8.24 12.44
CA VAL A 336 10.29 8.07 11.41
C VAL A 336 9.81 8.54 10.05
N LEU A 337 10.75 8.88 9.17
CA LEU A 337 10.48 9.11 7.77
C LEU A 337 10.44 7.78 7.01
N TRP A 338 9.47 7.63 6.11
CA TRP A 338 9.33 6.46 5.23
C TRP A 338 9.89 6.71 3.83
N GLY A 339 10.04 7.98 3.47
CA GLY A 339 10.53 8.44 2.17
C GLY A 339 9.47 8.44 1.07
N GLY A 340 9.93 8.66 -0.15
CA GLY A 340 9.12 8.80 -1.35
C GLY A 340 8.62 10.22 -1.61
N GLU A 341 8.25 10.47 -2.86
CA GLU A 341 7.55 11.67 -3.32
C GLU A 341 6.07 11.31 -3.54
N PRO A 342 5.11 12.13 -3.08
CA PRO A 342 3.68 11.78 -3.08
C PRO A 342 3.16 11.20 -4.39
N ARG A 343 3.44 11.86 -5.53
CA ARG A 343 2.96 11.44 -6.84
C ARG A 343 3.64 10.15 -7.30
N ALA A 344 4.98 10.09 -7.26
CA ALA A 344 5.74 8.90 -7.64
C ALA A 344 5.34 7.68 -6.78
N HIS A 345 5.09 7.90 -5.49
CA HIS A 345 4.64 6.88 -4.56
C HIS A 345 3.24 6.36 -4.93
N ALA A 346 2.28 7.25 -5.17
CA ALA A 346 0.92 6.86 -5.57
C ALA A 346 0.91 6.06 -6.88
N VAL A 347 1.72 6.47 -7.87
CA VAL A 347 1.90 5.74 -9.13
C VAL A 347 2.51 4.35 -8.90
N ALA A 348 3.51 4.27 -8.01
CA ALA A 348 4.14 3.00 -7.63
C ALA A 348 3.15 2.02 -7.00
N GLU A 349 2.27 2.48 -6.10
CA GLU A 349 1.23 1.64 -5.48
C GLU A 349 0.26 1.05 -6.52
N VAL A 350 -0.23 1.88 -7.45
CA VAL A 350 -1.12 1.43 -8.54
C VAL A 350 -0.46 0.34 -9.38
N HIS A 351 0.78 0.57 -9.83
CA HIS A 351 1.50 -0.39 -10.64
C HIS A 351 1.85 -1.67 -9.87
N MET A 352 2.33 -1.53 -8.62
CA MET A 352 2.64 -2.65 -7.73
C MET A 352 1.40 -3.52 -7.53
N TRP A 353 0.27 -2.91 -7.21
CA TRP A 353 -0.94 -3.66 -6.90
C TRP A 353 -1.39 -4.54 -8.06
N LYS A 354 -1.31 -4.02 -9.28
CA LYS A 354 -1.53 -4.80 -10.51
C LYS A 354 -0.52 -5.94 -10.64
N LYS A 355 0.78 -5.65 -10.49
CA LYS A 355 1.86 -6.64 -10.62
C LYS A 355 1.76 -7.78 -9.61
N VAL A 356 1.41 -7.47 -8.36
CA VAL A 356 1.19 -8.46 -7.29
C VAL A 356 0.06 -9.41 -7.67
N GLN A 357 -1.07 -8.90 -8.14
CA GLN A 357 -2.19 -9.74 -8.57
C GLN A 357 -1.83 -10.61 -9.77
N GLU A 358 -1.15 -10.06 -10.77
CA GLU A 358 -0.69 -10.81 -11.96
C GLU A 358 0.26 -11.94 -11.59
N PHE A 359 1.25 -11.65 -10.74
CA PHE A 359 2.21 -12.64 -10.25
C PHE A 359 1.52 -13.77 -9.47
N LEU A 360 0.63 -13.42 -8.54
CA LEU A 360 -0.12 -14.40 -7.75
C LEU A 360 -1.03 -15.26 -8.64
N ARG A 361 -1.74 -14.67 -9.62
CA ARG A 361 -2.53 -15.45 -10.59
C ARG A 361 -1.63 -16.40 -11.37
N THR A 362 -0.51 -15.91 -11.89
CA THR A 362 0.39 -16.72 -12.73
C THR A 362 0.91 -17.96 -11.99
N HIS A 363 1.33 -17.81 -10.73
CA HIS A 363 1.99 -18.89 -9.99
C HIS A 363 1.08 -19.70 -9.06
N LEU A 364 -0.14 -19.25 -8.79
CA LEU A 364 -1.10 -19.99 -7.97
C LEU A 364 -2.23 -20.63 -8.79
N SER A 365 -2.33 -20.35 -10.10
CA SER A 365 -3.34 -20.95 -10.97
C SER A 365 -3.15 -22.47 -11.05
N CYS A 366 -4.24 -23.19 -10.79
CA CYS A 366 -4.29 -24.64 -10.66
C CYS A 366 -4.36 -25.37 -12.03
N GLU A 367 -3.56 -24.97 -13.01
CA GLU A 367 -3.49 -25.69 -14.30
C GLU A 367 -2.50 -26.86 -14.27
N GLU A 368 -1.38 -26.76 -13.54
CA GLU A 368 -0.39 -27.86 -13.49
C GLU A 368 -0.82 -29.08 -12.66
N THR A 369 -1.79 -28.92 -11.75
CA THR A 369 -2.25 -30.01 -10.87
C THR A 369 -3.29 -30.92 -11.50
N LYS A 370 -3.91 -30.54 -12.62
CA LYS A 370 -4.86 -31.42 -13.34
C LYS A 370 -4.15 -32.50 -14.17
N THR A 371 -2.94 -32.25 -14.64
CA THR A 371 -2.20 -33.21 -15.50
C THR A 371 -1.56 -34.35 -14.71
N LYS A 372 -1.36 -34.20 -13.39
CA LYS A 372 -0.84 -35.27 -12.52
C LYS A 372 -1.91 -36.14 -11.86
N ALA A 373 -3.18 -35.79 -11.97
CA ALA A 373 -4.30 -36.59 -11.49
C ALA A 373 -4.90 -37.52 -12.56
N MET A 374 -4.36 -37.50 -13.79
CA MET A 374 -4.80 -38.34 -14.92
C MET A 374 -3.69 -39.23 -15.51
N LEU A 375 -2.63 -39.51 -14.75
CA LEU A 375 -1.59 -40.50 -15.11
C LEU A 375 -1.41 -41.55 -14.01
#